data_AF-A0AAT9ICZ9-F1
#
_entry.id   AF-A0AAT9ICZ9-F1
#
_cell.length_a   1.000
_cell.length_b   1.000
_cell.length_c   1.000
_cell.angle_alpha   90.00
_cell.angle_beta   90.00
_cell.angle_gamma   90.00
#
_symmetry.space_group_name_H-M   'P 1'
#
loop_
_entity.id
_entity.type
_entity.pdbx_description
1 polymer ?
#
loop_
_entity_poly.entity_id
_entity_poly.type
_entity_poly.pdbx_seq_one_letter_code
_entity_poly.pdbx_strand_id
1 'polypeptide(L)'
;MKTLSLKSIACLLAAALAVSSCRRNNNEVPLPSPSEDGKMLSALLSSYAPKFESFTVDAAAGGVITTTNGTKYTIPPNVFTTKSGVPVTGAVAISIKEILNVSSMILSDKPTMTSDGRILVSYGEFFMKAEQNKQNLALQPNANGRAIQVQVPAKPGDGVKEVPMWDGDTTVTLTQNGFNHINQPVTVSSEVTLNKGMMWTQIDNNYAIFNSANGTMDFRLDSLIKWTNCDGLYYDPNPKTTVMAYFTNHFNAETGVGFGGEQPSMLFFKPRYSNTVVKFYNVILAAPTGKEGFHSYQSSIPVGMEGTFLAISAVNGQLYAEQKDVTIGTPATGNDYTTVSFDLQAVDANSLIALINSMNSK
;
A
#
# COMPACT_ATOMS: atom_id res chain seq x y z
N MET A 1 45.34 -59.61 17.53
CA MET A 1 45.32 -58.31 16.82
C MET A 1 44.85 -58.57 15.40
N LYS A 2 43.65 -58.12 15.01
CA LYS A 2 43.15 -58.32 13.63
C LYS A 2 43.81 -57.30 12.72
N THR A 3 44.54 -57.78 11.72
CA THR A 3 45.20 -56.98 10.69
C THR A 3 44.14 -56.40 9.75
N LEU A 4 44.05 -55.07 9.68
CA LEU A 4 43.20 -54.40 8.69
C LEU A 4 43.88 -54.47 7.31
N SER A 5 43.13 -54.98 6.33
CA SER A 5 43.57 -55.07 4.92
C SER A 5 43.60 -53.67 4.28
N LEU A 6 44.57 -53.42 3.39
CA LEU A 6 44.69 -52.16 2.61
C LEU A 6 43.39 -51.79 1.86
N LYS A 7 42.56 -52.78 1.48
CA LYS A 7 41.25 -52.53 0.86
C LYS A 7 40.23 -51.93 1.84
N SER A 8 40.33 -52.23 3.13
CA SER A 8 39.48 -51.66 4.17
C SER A 8 39.85 -50.21 4.50
N ILE A 9 41.13 -49.84 4.38
CA ILE A 9 41.62 -48.46 4.59
C ILE A 9 41.23 -47.57 3.39
N ALA A 10 41.25 -48.10 2.17
CA ALA A 10 40.82 -47.36 0.97
C ALA A 10 39.31 -47.03 0.98
N CYS A 11 38.45 -47.94 1.47
CA CYS A 11 37.02 -47.66 1.64
C CYS A 11 36.73 -46.64 2.76
N LEU A 12 37.55 -46.61 3.82
CA LEU A 12 37.41 -45.64 4.92
C LEU A 12 37.86 -44.23 4.53
N LEU A 13 38.87 -44.07 3.67
CA LEU A 13 39.25 -42.77 3.12
C LEU A 13 38.25 -42.26 2.07
N ALA A 14 37.65 -43.14 1.26
CA ALA A 14 36.62 -42.75 0.29
C ALA A 14 35.30 -42.33 0.96
N ALA A 15 34.96 -42.91 2.12
CA ALA A 15 33.79 -42.51 2.91
C ALA A 15 34.00 -41.20 3.68
N ALA A 16 35.23 -40.85 4.06
CA ALA A 16 35.55 -39.60 4.76
C ALA A 16 35.58 -38.36 3.84
N LEU A 17 35.78 -38.54 2.52
CA LEU A 17 35.77 -37.46 1.54
C LEU A 17 34.35 -37.14 0.98
N ALA A 18 33.36 -38.00 1.26
CA ALA A 18 31.99 -37.84 0.74
C ALA A 18 31.07 -36.94 1.61
N VAL A 19 31.55 -36.39 2.73
CA VAL A 19 30.75 -35.57 3.65
C VAL A 19 31.07 -34.06 3.61
N SER A 20 31.80 -33.58 2.61
CA SER A 20 32.13 -32.15 2.45
C SER A 20 31.36 -31.39 1.36
N SER A 21 30.30 -31.97 0.79
CA SER A 21 29.51 -31.31 -0.26
C SER A 21 28.00 -31.40 -0.05
N CYS A 22 27.55 -30.96 1.12
CA CYS A 22 26.22 -30.36 1.25
C CYS A 22 26.40 -28.90 1.61
N ARG A 23 26.66 -28.04 0.61
CA ARG A 23 26.23 -26.64 0.73
C ARG A 23 24.71 -26.71 0.86
N ARG A 24 24.17 -26.38 2.04
CA ARG A 24 22.76 -26.07 2.17
C ARG A 24 22.51 -24.88 1.26
N ASN A 25 21.96 -25.14 0.08
CA ASN A 25 21.22 -24.12 -0.66
C ASN A 25 19.97 -23.83 0.18
N ASN A 26 20.12 -22.95 1.16
CA ASN A 26 18.99 -22.18 1.65
C ASN A 26 18.63 -21.25 0.50
N ASN A 27 17.89 -21.76 -0.48
CA ASN A 27 17.14 -20.94 -1.42
C ASN A 27 15.96 -20.34 -0.64
N GLU A 28 16.25 -19.57 0.40
CA GLU A 28 15.43 -18.41 0.67
C GLU A 28 15.69 -17.52 -0.54
N VAL A 29 14.75 -17.45 -1.47
CA VAL A 29 14.76 -16.37 -2.46
C VAL A 29 14.55 -15.12 -1.62
N PRO A 30 15.59 -14.29 -1.37
CA PRO A 30 15.38 -13.06 -0.65
C PRO A 30 14.40 -12.26 -1.50
N LEU A 31 13.39 -11.63 -0.87
CA LEU A 31 12.67 -10.58 -1.57
C LEU A 31 13.71 -9.63 -2.15
N PRO A 32 13.66 -9.31 -3.46
CA PRO A 32 14.67 -8.47 -4.06
C PRO A 32 14.77 -7.19 -3.23
N SER A 33 15.97 -6.89 -2.75
CA SER A 33 16.23 -5.60 -2.14
C SER A 33 15.86 -4.53 -3.18
N PRO A 34 15.14 -3.46 -2.78
CA PRO A 34 14.85 -2.36 -3.68
C PRO A 34 16.11 -1.87 -4.38
N SER A 35 16.00 -1.59 -5.68
CA SER A 35 17.10 -1.00 -6.44
C SER A 35 17.41 0.41 -5.95
N GLU A 36 18.61 0.92 -6.24
CA GLU A 36 18.98 2.30 -5.86
C GLU A 36 18.03 3.32 -6.49
N ASP A 37 17.61 3.08 -7.74
CA ASP A 37 16.57 3.89 -8.41
C ASP A 37 15.22 3.83 -7.69
N GLY A 38 14.80 2.63 -7.24
CA GLY A 38 13.57 2.44 -6.47
C GLY A 38 13.59 3.17 -5.14
N LYS A 39 14.72 3.12 -4.41
CA LYS A 39 14.92 3.86 -3.15
C LYS A 39 14.92 5.36 -3.39
N MET A 40 15.61 5.84 -4.42
CA MET A 40 15.68 7.26 -4.77
C MET A 40 14.28 7.81 -5.08
N LEU A 41 13.51 7.12 -5.93
CA LEU A 41 12.15 7.52 -6.27
C LEU A 41 11.25 7.49 -5.04
N SER A 42 11.28 6.41 -4.25
CA SER A 42 10.49 6.30 -3.02
C SER A 42 10.80 7.41 -2.00
N ALA A 43 12.09 7.73 -1.81
CA ALA A 43 12.52 8.80 -0.92
C ALA A 43 12.03 10.18 -1.41
N LEU A 44 12.09 10.42 -2.72
CA LEU A 44 11.54 11.64 -3.32
C LEU A 44 10.03 11.74 -3.06
N LEU A 45 9.23 10.73 -3.43
CA LEU A 45 7.78 10.75 -3.24
C LEU A 45 7.41 10.94 -1.76
N SER A 46 8.05 10.19 -0.87
CA SER A 46 7.83 10.27 0.59
C SER A 46 8.20 11.64 1.17
N SER A 47 9.15 12.37 0.57
CA SER A 47 9.53 13.71 1.03
C SER A 47 8.40 14.72 0.82
N TYR A 48 7.58 14.55 -0.23
CA TYR A 48 6.41 15.39 -0.55
C TYR A 48 5.07 14.83 -0.05
N ALA A 49 5.02 13.56 0.37
CA ALA A 49 3.82 12.96 0.97
C ALA A 49 3.34 13.72 2.23
N PRO A 50 2.02 13.72 2.52
CA PRO A 50 1.48 14.32 3.73
C PRO A 50 2.20 13.82 4.99
N LYS A 51 2.45 14.76 5.92
CA LYS A 51 3.14 14.48 7.19
C LYS A 51 2.12 14.22 8.29
N PHE A 52 2.59 13.66 9.39
CA PHE A 52 1.77 13.52 10.59
C PHE A 52 1.51 14.90 11.22
N GLU A 53 0.26 15.19 11.51
CA GLU A 53 -0.13 16.25 12.44
C GLU A 53 -0.04 15.72 13.87
N SER A 54 0.57 16.50 14.76
CA SER A 54 0.85 16.11 16.14
C SER A 54 -0.01 16.90 17.11
N PHE A 55 -0.66 16.20 18.05
CA PHE A 55 -1.53 16.76 19.07
C PHE A 55 -1.21 16.14 20.43
N THR A 56 -1.81 16.68 21.48
CA THR A 56 -1.77 16.10 22.83
C THR A 56 -3.16 16.15 23.44
N VAL A 57 -3.54 15.06 24.10
CA VAL A 57 -4.80 14.94 24.82
C VAL A 57 -4.53 14.41 26.22
N ASP A 58 -5.30 14.82 27.21
CA ASP A 58 -5.29 14.16 28.52
C ASP A 58 -6.13 12.87 28.43
N ALA A 59 -5.54 11.73 28.78
CA ALA A 59 -6.20 10.44 28.64
C ALA A 59 -7.44 10.29 29.53
N ALA A 60 -7.49 10.96 30.68
CA ALA A 60 -8.63 10.88 31.59
C ALA A 60 -9.80 11.76 31.13
N ALA A 61 -9.52 12.90 30.52
CA ALA A 61 -10.53 13.83 30.02
C ALA A 61 -10.99 13.53 28.58
N GLY A 62 -10.11 13.03 27.73
CA GLY A 62 -10.36 12.97 26.28
C GLY A 62 -10.33 14.36 25.64
N GLY A 63 -10.97 14.52 24.49
CA GLY A 63 -11.06 15.82 23.82
C GLY A 63 -11.48 15.73 22.35
N VAL A 64 -11.50 16.89 21.69
CA VAL A 64 -11.75 16.98 20.24
C VAL A 64 -10.51 17.55 19.57
N ILE A 65 -9.96 16.80 18.62
CA ILE A 65 -8.89 17.26 17.73
C ILE A 65 -9.54 17.66 16.40
N THR A 66 -9.09 18.77 15.82
CA THR A 66 -9.43 19.17 14.45
C THR A 66 -8.15 19.27 13.63
N THR A 67 -8.04 18.50 12.55
CA THR A 67 -6.87 18.53 11.65
C THR A 67 -6.91 19.75 10.72
N THR A 68 -5.82 20.01 10.01
CA THR A 68 -5.77 21.07 8.99
C THR A 68 -6.78 20.87 7.85
N ASN A 69 -7.20 19.62 7.59
CA ASN A 69 -8.24 19.31 6.61
C ASN A 69 -9.67 19.49 7.17
N GLY A 70 -9.81 19.86 8.44
CA GLY A 70 -11.11 20.07 9.09
C GLY A 70 -11.76 18.80 9.63
N THR A 71 -11.11 17.64 9.53
CA THR A 71 -11.57 16.39 10.14
C THR A 71 -11.55 16.51 11.65
N LYS A 72 -12.65 16.11 12.30
CA LYS A 72 -12.77 16.11 13.75
C LYS A 72 -12.64 14.71 14.31
N TYR A 73 -11.74 14.54 15.28
CA TYR A 73 -11.56 13.32 16.05
C TYR A 73 -12.02 13.58 17.48
N THR A 74 -13.17 13.01 17.85
CA THR A 74 -13.69 13.07 19.22
C THR A 74 -13.17 11.85 19.98
N ILE A 75 -12.21 12.09 20.87
CA ILE A 75 -11.55 11.10 21.71
C ILE A 75 -12.30 11.02 23.05
N PRO A 76 -12.94 9.87 23.36
CA PRO A 76 -13.63 9.72 24.64
C PRO A 76 -12.66 9.69 25.83
N PRO A 77 -13.11 10.09 27.02
CA PRO A 77 -12.33 9.94 28.25
C PRO A 77 -12.02 8.46 28.54
N ASN A 78 -10.82 8.20 29.07
CA ASN A 78 -10.33 6.88 29.50
C ASN A 78 -10.39 5.81 28.40
N VAL A 79 -10.14 6.18 27.13
CA VAL A 79 -10.17 5.26 25.98
C VAL A 79 -8.85 4.53 25.77
N PHE A 80 -7.72 5.10 26.20
CA PHE A 80 -6.40 4.55 25.92
C PHE A 80 -5.97 3.50 26.94
N THR A 81 -5.33 2.45 26.44
CA THR A 81 -4.68 1.41 27.23
C THR A 81 -3.26 1.17 26.74
N THR A 82 -2.41 0.59 27.58
CA THR A 82 -1.18 -0.04 27.11
C THR A 82 -1.54 -1.27 26.26
N LYS A 83 -0.58 -1.82 25.50
CA LYS A 83 -0.78 -3.11 24.80
C LYS A 83 -1.16 -4.27 25.73
N SER A 84 -0.81 -4.20 27.02
CA SER A 84 -1.20 -5.18 28.04
C SER A 84 -2.60 -4.93 28.63
N GLY A 85 -3.33 -3.92 28.16
CA GLY A 85 -4.68 -3.59 28.60
C GLY A 85 -4.76 -2.69 29.84
N VAL A 86 -3.63 -2.15 30.32
CA VAL A 86 -3.61 -1.27 31.50
C VAL A 86 -4.11 0.13 31.11
N PRO A 87 -5.08 0.72 31.83
CA PRO A 87 -5.55 2.08 31.55
C PRO A 87 -4.42 3.11 31.58
N VAL A 88 -4.46 4.05 30.64
CA VAL A 88 -3.49 5.16 30.55
C VAL A 88 -4.11 6.43 31.15
N THR A 89 -3.31 7.20 31.88
CA THR A 89 -3.70 8.50 32.46
C THR A 89 -2.67 9.57 32.10
N GLY A 90 -3.05 10.85 32.22
CA GLY A 90 -2.19 11.98 31.89
C GLY A 90 -2.03 12.21 30.38
N ALA A 91 -1.02 12.97 30.00
CA ALA A 91 -0.81 13.39 28.62
C ALA A 91 -0.48 12.20 27.68
N VAL A 92 -1.17 12.17 26.54
CA VAL A 92 -0.96 11.23 25.43
C VAL A 92 -0.68 12.02 24.16
N ALA A 93 0.43 11.69 23.49
CA ALA A 93 0.77 12.23 22.19
C ALA A 93 -0.06 11.52 21.11
N ILE A 94 -0.70 12.30 20.24
CA ILE A 94 -1.52 11.80 19.14
C ILE A 94 -0.87 12.22 17.83
N SER A 95 -0.68 11.28 16.91
CA SER A 95 -0.22 11.53 15.54
C SER A 95 -1.30 11.09 14.56
N ILE A 96 -1.74 12.00 13.70
CA ILE A 96 -2.77 11.75 12.68
C ILE A 96 -2.16 12.01 11.30
N LYS A 97 -2.43 11.13 10.34
CA LYS A 97 -2.12 11.35 8.92
C LYS A 97 -3.36 11.03 8.10
N GLU A 98 -3.66 11.90 7.15
CA GLU A 98 -4.83 11.83 6.30
C GLU A 98 -4.40 11.91 4.83
N ILE A 99 -4.97 11.04 4.00
CA ILE A 99 -4.78 11.01 2.55
C ILE A 99 -6.15 11.27 1.94
N LEU A 100 -6.34 12.44 1.34
CA LEU A 100 -7.66 12.92 0.91
C LEU A 100 -7.75 13.18 -0.59
N ASN A 101 -6.63 13.39 -1.27
CA ASN A 101 -6.61 13.74 -2.69
C ASN A 101 -5.67 12.83 -3.50
N VAL A 102 -5.87 12.79 -4.81
CA VAL A 102 -5.13 11.92 -5.74
C VAL A 102 -3.61 12.09 -5.64
N SER A 103 -3.11 13.33 -5.54
CA SER A 103 -1.68 13.56 -5.38
C SER A 103 -1.13 12.94 -4.09
N SER A 104 -1.85 13.07 -2.98
CA SER A 104 -1.46 12.47 -1.70
C SER A 104 -1.50 10.94 -1.72
N MET A 105 -2.43 10.35 -2.47
CA MET A 105 -2.53 8.90 -2.72
C MET A 105 -1.32 8.39 -3.50
N ILE A 106 -0.92 9.09 -4.56
CA ILE A 106 0.27 8.76 -5.35
C ILE A 106 1.53 8.89 -4.49
N LEU A 107 1.70 10.02 -3.80
CA LEU A 107 2.90 10.30 -2.98
C LEU A 107 3.07 9.36 -1.78
N SER A 108 1.97 8.82 -1.26
CA SER A 108 1.97 7.93 -0.07
C SER A 108 1.85 6.44 -0.42
N ASP A 109 1.81 6.10 -1.71
CA ASP A 109 1.51 4.77 -2.24
C ASP A 109 0.25 4.15 -1.59
N LYS A 110 -0.85 4.91 -1.69
CA LYS A 110 -2.18 4.53 -1.22
C LYS A 110 -3.22 4.67 -2.33
N PRO A 111 -3.21 3.78 -3.32
CA PRO A 111 -4.22 3.82 -4.37
C PRO A 111 -5.58 3.34 -3.87
N THR A 112 -6.61 3.76 -4.57
CA THR A 112 -8.02 3.52 -4.23
C THR A 112 -8.52 2.31 -5.02
N MET A 113 -7.96 1.13 -4.72
CA MET A 113 -8.32 -0.13 -5.35
C MET A 113 -8.30 -1.29 -4.33
N THR A 114 -9.27 -2.19 -4.43
CA THR A 114 -9.38 -3.37 -3.55
C THR A 114 -8.40 -4.47 -3.93
N SER A 115 -8.17 -5.42 -3.02
CA SER A 115 -7.32 -6.60 -3.24
C SER A 115 -7.70 -7.43 -4.49
N ASP A 116 -8.99 -7.43 -4.85
CA ASP A 116 -9.57 -8.10 -6.01
C ASP A 116 -9.70 -7.21 -7.27
N GLY A 117 -9.14 -5.98 -7.25
CA GLY A 117 -9.05 -5.12 -8.42
C GLY A 117 -10.29 -4.26 -8.71
N ARG A 118 -11.19 -4.09 -7.73
CA ARG A 118 -12.33 -3.15 -7.84
C ARG A 118 -11.85 -1.74 -7.51
N ILE A 119 -12.33 -0.78 -8.29
CA ILE A 119 -11.99 0.63 -8.15
C ILE A 119 -12.80 1.25 -6.99
N LEU A 120 -12.14 2.09 -6.20
CA LEU A 120 -12.74 2.83 -5.09
C LEU A 120 -12.78 4.34 -5.39
N VAL A 121 -13.85 5.01 -4.96
CA VAL A 121 -14.01 6.48 -4.98
C VAL A 121 -13.75 7.01 -3.59
N SER A 122 -12.71 7.82 -3.46
CA SER A 122 -12.20 8.12 -2.13
C SER A 122 -12.90 9.27 -1.41
N TYR A 123 -13.24 8.98 -0.15
CA TYR A 123 -13.60 9.99 0.85
C TYR A 123 -12.53 10.13 1.95
N GLY A 124 -11.44 9.38 1.83
CA GLY A 124 -10.22 9.56 2.59
C GLY A 124 -9.71 8.29 3.23
N GLU A 125 -8.42 8.32 3.51
CA GLU A 125 -7.70 7.28 4.24
C GLU A 125 -7.02 7.90 5.44
N PHE A 126 -7.17 7.25 6.58
CA PHE A 126 -6.87 7.83 7.88
C PHE A 126 -5.97 6.89 8.67
N PHE A 127 -4.96 7.46 9.30
CA PHE A 127 -4.11 6.75 10.24
C PHE A 127 -4.00 7.56 11.52
N MET A 128 -4.20 6.88 12.65
CA MET A 128 -4.04 7.47 13.98
C MET A 128 -3.12 6.60 14.83
N LYS A 129 -2.15 7.24 15.47
CA LYS A 129 -1.26 6.64 16.46
C LYS A 129 -1.36 7.43 17.76
N ALA A 130 -1.35 6.72 18.89
CA ALA A 130 -1.25 7.32 20.21
C ALA A 130 -0.03 6.76 20.94
N GLU A 131 0.72 7.62 21.62
CA GLU A 131 1.91 7.25 22.36
C GLU A 131 1.95 7.94 23.74
N GLN A 132 2.48 7.21 24.72
CA GLN A 132 2.92 7.79 25.97
C GLN A 132 4.29 7.21 26.32
N ASN A 133 5.23 8.06 26.74
CA ASN A 133 6.61 7.65 27.07
C ASN A 133 7.28 6.82 25.95
N LYS A 134 7.02 7.18 24.68
CA LYS A 134 7.50 6.49 23.47
C LYS A 134 6.98 5.04 23.33
N GLN A 135 5.93 4.68 24.05
CA GLN A 135 5.26 3.39 23.92
C GLN A 135 3.93 3.59 23.19
N ASN A 136 3.70 2.75 22.18
CA ASN A 136 2.45 2.69 21.44
C ASN A 136 1.30 2.24 22.35
N LEU A 137 0.21 2.99 22.30
CA LEU A 137 -1.02 2.68 23.02
C LEU A 137 -2.01 1.93 22.14
N ALA A 138 -3.00 1.30 22.79
CA ALA A 138 -4.16 0.69 22.16
C ALA A 138 -5.44 1.41 22.62
N LEU A 139 -6.56 1.08 21.99
CA LEU A 139 -7.88 1.46 22.51
C LEU A 139 -8.42 0.34 23.40
N GLN A 140 -9.21 0.72 24.40
CA GLN A 140 -9.85 -0.23 25.30
C GLN A 140 -10.80 -1.16 24.51
N PRO A 141 -10.59 -2.50 24.53
CA PRO A 141 -11.51 -3.44 23.89
C PRO A 141 -12.89 -3.36 24.55
N ASN A 142 -13.97 -3.45 23.76
CA ASN A 142 -15.36 -3.47 24.25
C ASN A 142 -15.76 -2.25 25.11
N ALA A 143 -15.19 -1.08 24.83
CA ALA A 143 -15.60 0.13 25.51
C ALA A 143 -17.00 0.53 25.01
N ASN A 144 -18.07 0.16 25.73
CA ASN A 144 -19.49 0.54 25.58
C ASN A 144 -19.77 1.83 24.75
N GLY A 145 -19.59 1.81 23.43
CA GLY A 145 -19.70 3.01 22.58
C GLY A 145 -18.59 4.07 22.68
N ARG A 146 -17.43 3.78 23.28
CA ARG A 146 -16.29 4.73 23.46
C ARG A 146 -15.20 4.58 22.39
N ALA A 147 -15.55 4.24 21.17
CA ALA A 147 -14.63 4.35 20.03
C ALA A 147 -14.35 5.83 19.72
N ILE A 148 -13.20 6.11 19.10
CA ILE A 148 -12.91 7.48 18.64
C ILE A 148 -13.83 7.78 17.46
N GLN A 149 -14.68 8.80 17.58
CA GLN A 149 -15.55 9.23 16.50
C GLN A 149 -14.78 10.15 15.56
N VAL A 150 -14.82 9.86 14.27
CA VAL A 150 -14.21 10.66 13.22
C VAL A 150 -15.31 11.27 12.37
N GLN A 151 -15.23 12.58 12.12
CA GLN A 151 -16.17 13.32 11.28
C GLN A 151 -15.38 14.06 10.21
N VAL A 152 -15.47 13.58 8.98
CA VAL A 152 -14.73 14.09 7.82
C VAL A 152 -15.62 15.05 7.05
N PRO A 153 -15.20 16.28 6.72
CA PRO A 153 -15.92 17.15 5.80
C PRO A 153 -16.08 16.47 4.44
N ALA A 154 -17.29 15.99 4.13
CA ALA A 154 -17.56 15.21 2.93
C ALA A 154 -19.05 15.27 2.60
N LYS A 155 -19.37 15.22 1.31
CA LYS A 155 -20.75 15.13 0.81
C LYS A 155 -20.91 13.84 0.02
N PRO A 156 -22.05 13.15 0.16
CA PRO A 156 -22.30 11.97 -0.65
C PRO A 156 -22.40 12.34 -2.13
N GLY A 157 -21.99 11.40 -2.99
CA GLY A 157 -22.49 11.37 -4.35
C GLY A 157 -24.00 11.08 -4.40
N ASP A 158 -24.64 11.33 -5.54
CA ASP A 158 -26.09 11.16 -5.69
C ASP A 158 -26.55 9.76 -5.26
N GLY A 159 -27.51 9.70 -4.34
CA GLY A 159 -28.12 8.46 -3.85
C GLY A 159 -27.26 7.64 -2.86
N VAL A 160 -26.04 8.07 -2.54
CA VAL A 160 -25.16 7.37 -1.57
C VAL A 160 -25.51 7.79 -0.14
N LYS A 161 -25.79 6.81 0.72
CA LYS A 161 -26.11 7.05 2.15
C LYS A 161 -24.98 6.64 3.09
N GLU A 162 -24.22 5.64 2.68
CA GLU A 162 -23.13 5.06 3.45
C GLU A 162 -22.03 4.58 2.51
N VAL A 163 -20.81 4.50 3.02
CA VAL A 163 -19.68 3.90 2.30
C VAL A 163 -19.08 2.78 3.12
N PRO A 164 -18.69 1.66 2.48
CA PRO A 164 -18.02 0.58 3.18
C PRO A 164 -16.70 1.06 3.77
N MET A 165 -16.31 0.48 4.89
CA MET A 165 -14.99 0.69 5.49
C MET A 165 -14.03 -0.41 5.06
N TRP A 166 -12.75 -0.04 4.95
CA TRP A 166 -11.71 -0.94 4.49
C TRP A 166 -10.52 -0.96 5.44
N ASP A 167 -9.99 -2.16 5.62
CA ASP A 167 -8.75 -2.42 6.32
C ASP A 167 -7.56 -2.32 5.35
N GLY A 168 -6.53 -1.59 5.77
CA GLY A 168 -5.30 -1.37 5.00
C GLY A 168 -4.06 -2.05 5.58
N ASP A 169 -4.21 -3.02 6.49
CA ASP A 169 -3.01 -3.57 7.12
C ASP A 169 -2.09 -4.28 6.10
N THR A 170 -0.84 -3.85 6.10
CA THR A 170 0.24 -4.39 5.27
C THR A 170 1.30 -5.11 6.09
N THR A 171 1.01 -5.41 7.36
CA THR A 171 1.81 -6.35 8.13
C THR A 171 1.62 -7.75 7.57
N VAL A 172 2.69 -8.35 7.07
CA VAL A 172 2.78 -9.79 6.89
C VAL A 172 3.66 -10.37 7.97
N THR A 173 3.27 -11.54 8.46
CA THR A 173 4.09 -12.32 9.36
C THR A 173 5.13 -13.07 8.56
N LEU A 174 6.39 -12.64 8.64
CA LEU A 174 7.52 -13.46 8.21
C LEU A 174 7.77 -14.52 9.26
N THR A 175 7.56 -15.77 8.87
CA THR A 175 7.86 -16.93 9.70
C THR A 175 9.25 -17.44 9.33
N GLN A 176 10.24 -17.14 10.17
CA GLN A 176 11.59 -17.68 10.04
C GLN A 176 11.69 -18.97 10.86
N ASN A 177 12.12 -20.06 10.21
CA ASN A 177 12.40 -21.32 10.87
C ASN A 177 13.92 -21.46 11.00
N GLY A 178 14.40 -21.73 12.21
CA GLY A 178 15.82 -21.88 12.49
C GLY A 178 16.08 -22.74 13.72
N PHE A 179 17.31 -22.70 14.20
CA PHE A 179 17.68 -23.29 15.48
C PHE A 179 18.19 -22.17 16.38
N ASN A 180 17.76 -22.16 17.65
CA ASN A 180 18.20 -21.15 18.62
C ASN A 180 19.65 -21.41 19.08
N HIS A 181 20.13 -20.59 20.03
CA HIS A 181 21.50 -20.64 20.55
C HIS A 181 21.89 -21.96 21.27
N ILE A 182 20.94 -22.88 21.50
CA ILE A 182 21.19 -24.24 22.03
C ILE A 182 20.81 -25.34 21.03
N ASN A 183 20.77 -25.01 19.74
CA ASN A 183 20.48 -25.93 18.64
C ASN A 183 19.10 -26.62 18.75
N GLN A 184 18.10 -25.91 19.30
CA GLN A 184 16.71 -26.35 19.31
C GLN A 184 15.93 -25.65 18.19
N PRO A 185 15.06 -26.37 17.45
CA PRO A 185 14.25 -25.76 16.41
C PRO A 185 13.38 -24.65 17.01
N VAL A 186 13.42 -23.48 16.39
CA VAL A 186 12.64 -22.31 16.78
C VAL A 186 11.99 -21.73 15.54
N THR A 187 10.74 -21.32 15.71
CA THR A 187 10.01 -20.53 14.73
C THR A 187 9.88 -19.13 15.29
N VAL A 188 10.45 -18.14 14.61
CA VAL A 188 10.30 -16.73 14.95
C VAL A 188 9.37 -16.12 13.92
N SER A 189 8.19 -15.71 14.39
CA SER A 189 7.25 -14.92 13.62
C SER A 189 7.52 -13.44 13.88
N SER A 190 7.91 -12.71 12.84
CA SER A 190 8.03 -11.26 12.88
C SER A 190 6.99 -10.65 11.95
N GLU A 191 6.12 -9.79 12.48
CA GLU A 191 5.30 -8.92 11.64
C GLU A 191 6.23 -7.88 11.01
N VAL A 192 6.31 -7.91 9.69
CA VAL A 192 6.95 -6.84 8.92
C VAL A 192 5.88 -6.14 8.11
N THR A 193 5.86 -4.81 8.19
CA THR A 193 5.09 -4.01 7.24
C THR A 193 5.79 -4.14 5.89
N LEU A 194 5.23 -4.93 4.98
CA LEU A 194 5.68 -4.87 3.60
C LEU A 194 5.08 -3.62 2.98
N ASN A 195 5.88 -2.85 2.25
CA ASN A 195 5.38 -1.77 1.40
C ASN A 195 4.66 -2.35 0.17
N LYS A 196 3.82 -3.38 0.30
CA LYS A 196 2.87 -3.66 -0.76
C LYS A 196 1.95 -2.43 -0.79
N GLY A 197 2.03 -1.62 -1.85
CA GLY A 197 1.13 -0.47 -1.99
C GLY A 197 -0.28 -0.92 -1.60
N MET A 198 -0.90 -0.18 -0.67
CA MET A 198 -1.84 -0.84 0.22
C MET A 198 -3.05 -1.38 -0.53
N MET A 199 -3.45 -2.60 -0.18
CA MET A 199 -4.62 -3.24 -0.78
C MET A 199 -5.73 -3.26 0.26
N TRP A 200 -6.84 -2.63 -0.09
CA TRP A 200 -7.97 -2.47 0.80
C TRP A 200 -8.80 -3.75 0.85
N THR A 201 -8.98 -4.29 2.06
CA THR A 201 -9.87 -5.42 2.32
C THR A 201 -11.13 -4.91 2.99
N GLN A 202 -12.30 -5.23 2.43
CA GLN A 202 -13.56 -4.74 2.97
C GLN A 202 -13.79 -5.30 4.38
N ILE A 203 -14.24 -4.44 5.30
CA ILE A 203 -14.69 -4.87 6.62
C ILE A 203 -16.18 -5.18 6.53
N ASP A 204 -16.55 -6.42 6.81
CA ASP A 204 -17.94 -6.86 6.74
C ASP A 204 -18.82 -6.06 7.70
N ASN A 205 -19.97 -5.61 7.19
CA ASN A 205 -21.00 -4.86 7.93
C ASN A 205 -20.49 -3.60 8.64
N ASN A 206 -19.41 -2.99 8.16
CA ASN A 206 -18.89 -1.74 8.71
C ASN A 206 -18.93 -0.62 7.66
N TYR A 207 -19.53 0.51 8.03
CA TYR A 207 -19.83 1.60 7.12
C TYR A 207 -19.59 2.96 7.78
N ALA A 208 -19.05 3.90 7.00
CA ALA A 208 -19.11 5.31 7.34
C ALA A 208 -20.43 5.90 6.82
N ILE A 209 -21.05 6.78 7.60
CA ILE A 209 -22.41 7.28 7.34
C ILE A 209 -22.35 8.77 7.00
N PHE A 210 -23.03 9.19 5.93
CA PHE A 210 -23.16 10.62 5.65
C PHE A 210 -24.19 11.28 6.56
N ASN A 211 -23.77 12.37 7.17
CA ASN A 211 -24.61 13.24 7.98
C ASN A 211 -24.84 14.56 7.24
N SER A 212 -26.04 14.70 6.69
CA SER A 212 -26.42 15.89 5.92
C SER A 212 -26.60 17.15 6.77
N ALA A 213 -26.81 17.02 8.09
CA ALA A 213 -27.05 18.15 8.98
C ALA A 213 -25.78 18.98 9.21
N ASN A 214 -24.62 18.34 9.20
CA ASN A 214 -23.31 18.97 9.41
C ASN A 214 -22.37 18.81 8.20
N GLY A 215 -22.78 18.11 7.14
CA GLY A 215 -22.00 17.93 5.92
C GLY A 215 -20.76 17.08 6.14
N THR A 216 -20.87 16.02 6.95
CA THR A 216 -19.75 15.13 7.26
C THR A 216 -20.03 13.69 6.89
N MET A 217 -18.96 12.92 6.71
CA MET A 217 -18.97 11.47 6.74
C MET A 217 -18.43 11.02 8.09
N ASP A 218 -19.23 10.26 8.82
CA ASP A 218 -18.97 9.89 10.21
C ASP A 218 -18.65 8.40 10.32
N PHE A 219 -17.56 8.07 11.00
CA PHE A 219 -17.19 6.68 11.33
C PHE A 219 -16.49 6.59 12.69
N ARG A 220 -16.10 5.37 13.07
CA ARG A 220 -15.43 5.10 14.34
C ARG A 220 -14.10 4.38 14.11
N LEU A 221 -13.08 4.80 14.83
CA LEU A 221 -11.84 4.06 14.97
C LEU A 221 -11.93 3.19 16.23
N ASP A 222 -11.83 1.88 16.03
CA ASP A 222 -11.84 0.84 17.07
C ASP A 222 -10.43 0.36 17.43
N SER A 223 -9.43 0.78 16.66
CA SER A 223 -8.03 0.43 16.80
C SER A 223 -7.13 1.59 16.42
N LEU A 224 -5.88 1.56 16.89
CA LEU A 224 -4.83 2.51 16.56
C LEU A 224 -3.73 1.81 15.76
N ILE A 225 -2.89 2.60 15.09
CA ILE A 225 -1.73 2.12 14.31
C ILE A 225 -2.19 1.19 13.20
N LYS A 226 -3.27 1.60 12.55
CA LYS A 226 -3.92 0.91 11.46
C LYS A 226 -4.48 1.95 10.52
N TRP A 227 -4.36 1.70 9.23
CA TRP A 227 -5.03 2.53 8.23
C TRP A 227 -6.50 2.13 8.12
N THR A 228 -7.33 3.14 8.04
CA THR A 228 -8.76 3.00 7.78
C THR A 228 -9.09 3.78 6.53
N ASN A 229 -9.67 3.13 5.54
CA ASN A 229 -10.14 3.77 4.32
C ASN A 229 -11.67 3.79 4.34
N CYS A 230 -12.25 4.92 3.90
CA CYS A 230 -13.68 5.16 3.85
C CYS A 230 -14.14 5.42 2.41
N ASP A 231 -13.78 4.56 1.47
CA ASP A 231 -14.05 4.78 0.06
C ASP A 231 -15.30 4.04 -0.42
N GLY A 232 -16.03 4.66 -1.35
CA GLY A 232 -17.16 4.05 -2.02
C GLY A 232 -16.72 3.10 -3.14
N LEU A 233 -17.51 2.08 -3.44
CA LEU A 233 -17.28 1.27 -4.63
C LEU A 233 -17.62 2.08 -5.89
N TYR A 234 -16.68 2.13 -6.84
CA TYR A 234 -16.97 2.69 -8.16
C TYR A 234 -17.85 1.72 -8.94
N TYR A 235 -18.99 2.21 -9.45
CA TYR A 235 -19.90 1.44 -10.28
C TYR A 235 -19.89 1.96 -11.71
N ASP A 236 -19.59 1.05 -12.64
CA ASP A 236 -19.71 1.28 -14.08
C ASP A 236 -20.18 -0.02 -14.73
N PRO A 237 -21.36 -0.02 -15.40
CA PRO A 237 -21.95 -1.21 -15.98
C PRO A 237 -21.33 -1.60 -17.32
N ASN A 238 -20.42 -0.79 -17.89
CA ASN A 238 -19.82 -1.09 -19.17
C ASN A 238 -19.00 -2.39 -19.10
N PRO A 239 -18.88 -3.12 -20.23
CA PRO A 239 -17.98 -4.27 -20.33
C PRO A 239 -16.57 -3.90 -19.88
N LYS A 240 -15.90 -4.83 -19.18
CA LYS A 240 -14.55 -4.60 -18.66
C LYS A 240 -13.49 -5.25 -19.56
N THR A 241 -12.29 -4.69 -19.54
CA THR A 241 -11.12 -5.18 -20.27
C THR A 241 -9.87 -5.16 -19.39
N THR A 242 -8.84 -5.90 -19.82
CA THR A 242 -7.48 -5.75 -19.32
C THR A 242 -6.77 -4.63 -20.07
N VAL A 243 -6.13 -3.70 -19.37
CA VAL A 243 -5.29 -2.66 -20.01
C VAL A 243 -3.84 -3.10 -19.96
N MET A 244 -3.23 -3.26 -21.12
CA MET A 244 -1.79 -3.49 -21.28
C MET A 244 -1.09 -2.15 -21.51
N ALA A 245 -0.27 -1.72 -20.56
CA ALA A 245 0.43 -0.45 -20.57
C ALA A 245 1.92 -0.65 -20.92
N TYR A 246 2.29 -0.26 -22.14
CA TYR A 246 3.65 -0.44 -22.68
C TYR A 246 4.48 0.81 -22.46
N PHE A 247 5.62 0.67 -21.81
CA PHE A 247 6.66 1.69 -21.71
C PHE A 247 7.59 1.45 -22.90
N THR A 248 7.47 2.28 -23.95
CA THR A 248 8.27 2.10 -25.18
C THR A 248 9.72 2.48 -24.99
N ASN A 249 10.02 3.23 -23.92
CA ASN A 249 11.35 3.60 -23.46
C ASN A 249 11.41 3.63 -21.93
N HIS A 250 12.63 3.65 -21.38
CA HIS A 250 12.92 3.92 -19.96
C HIS A 250 12.16 3.09 -18.92
N PHE A 251 11.62 1.91 -19.27
CA PHE A 251 11.16 0.95 -18.26
C PHE A 251 12.38 0.43 -17.48
N ASN A 252 12.36 0.54 -16.16
CA ASN A 252 13.41 -0.04 -15.34
C ASN A 252 13.09 -1.51 -15.08
N ALA A 253 13.89 -2.41 -15.63
CA ALA A 253 13.73 -3.86 -15.51
C ALA A 253 13.96 -4.40 -14.08
N GLU A 254 14.51 -3.60 -13.16
CA GLU A 254 14.56 -3.90 -11.73
C GLU A 254 13.19 -3.72 -11.05
N THR A 255 12.18 -3.24 -11.78
CA THR A 255 10.77 -3.29 -11.35
C THR A 255 10.36 -4.75 -11.21
N GLY A 256 10.38 -5.24 -9.97
CA GLY A 256 10.09 -6.63 -9.67
C GLY A 256 8.66 -7.05 -9.98
N VAL A 257 8.48 -8.35 -10.17
CA VAL A 257 7.16 -9.02 -10.33
C VAL A 257 6.31 -9.03 -9.05
N GLY A 258 6.83 -8.45 -7.97
CA GLY A 258 6.25 -8.50 -6.63
C GLY A 258 5.99 -7.12 -6.04
N PHE A 259 5.06 -7.09 -5.11
CA PHE A 259 4.64 -5.89 -4.39
C PHE A 259 5.69 -5.45 -3.35
N GLY A 260 6.60 -4.58 -3.75
CA GLY A 260 7.52 -3.89 -2.85
C GLY A 260 7.60 -2.43 -3.26
N GLY A 261 7.00 -1.54 -2.49
CA GLY A 261 6.62 -0.16 -2.83
C GLY A 261 7.78 0.78 -3.18
N GLU A 262 8.99 0.28 -3.18
CA GLU A 262 10.18 0.93 -3.71
C GLU A 262 10.45 0.38 -5.11
N GLN A 263 9.52 0.64 -6.04
CA GLN A 263 9.65 0.25 -7.45
C GLN A 263 10.28 1.39 -8.26
N PRO A 264 11.28 1.12 -9.10
CA PRO A 264 11.89 2.14 -9.94
C PRO A 264 10.99 2.58 -11.11
N SER A 265 10.01 1.77 -11.53
CA SER A 265 8.93 2.21 -12.42
C SER A 265 7.56 2.08 -11.75
N MET A 266 6.66 3.01 -12.03
CA MET A 266 5.29 3.04 -11.48
C MET A 266 4.31 3.53 -12.56
N LEU A 267 3.08 3.03 -12.50
CA LEU A 267 2.00 3.50 -13.37
C LEU A 267 0.73 3.71 -12.57
N PHE A 268 0.18 4.91 -12.67
CA PHE A 268 -1.08 5.30 -12.05
C PHE A 268 -2.09 5.68 -13.12
N PHE A 269 -3.36 5.38 -12.88
CA PHE A 269 -4.49 5.78 -13.70
C PHE A 269 -5.52 6.48 -12.82
N LYS A 270 -5.88 7.70 -13.18
CA LYS A 270 -6.93 8.47 -12.52
C LYS A 270 -8.13 8.54 -13.44
N PRO A 271 -9.25 7.86 -13.14
CA PRO A 271 -10.49 8.07 -13.84
C PRO A 271 -10.95 9.54 -13.74
N ARG A 272 -11.56 10.03 -14.81
CA ARG A 272 -12.05 11.41 -14.88
C ARG A 272 -13.23 11.61 -13.92
N TYR A 273 -13.36 12.82 -13.38
CA TYR A 273 -14.46 13.23 -12.49
C TYR A 273 -14.58 12.47 -11.16
N SER A 274 -13.58 11.68 -10.78
CA SER A 274 -13.54 10.99 -9.49
C SER A 274 -12.29 11.32 -8.70
N ASN A 275 -12.39 11.22 -7.36
CA ASN A 275 -11.26 11.25 -6.44
C ASN A 275 -10.72 9.83 -6.27
N THR A 276 -10.09 9.31 -7.32
CA THR A 276 -9.67 7.91 -7.44
C THR A 276 -8.31 7.84 -8.11
N VAL A 277 -7.45 6.96 -7.64
CA VAL A 277 -6.24 6.55 -8.39
C VAL A 277 -6.04 5.05 -8.32
N VAL A 278 -5.89 4.44 -9.48
CA VAL A 278 -5.59 3.02 -9.65
C VAL A 278 -4.11 2.89 -9.94
N LYS A 279 -3.37 2.15 -9.11
CA LYS A 279 -1.98 1.78 -9.41
C LYS A 279 -1.95 0.44 -10.12
N PHE A 280 -1.19 0.35 -11.21
CA PHE A 280 -0.98 -0.90 -11.93
C PHE A 280 0.26 -1.58 -11.34
N TYR A 281 0.05 -2.74 -10.71
CA TYR A 281 1.11 -3.46 -10.00
C TYR A 281 1.73 -4.60 -10.81
N ASN A 282 1.00 -5.14 -11.76
CA ASN A 282 1.41 -6.36 -12.44
C ASN A 282 2.31 -5.99 -13.62
N VAL A 283 3.58 -6.42 -13.58
CA VAL A 283 4.50 -6.23 -14.71
C VAL A 283 4.18 -7.22 -15.83
N ILE A 284 4.41 -6.82 -17.08
CA ILE A 284 4.26 -7.71 -18.23
C ILE A 284 5.47 -8.66 -18.27
N LEU A 285 5.23 -9.95 -18.00
CA LEU A 285 6.27 -10.97 -17.97
C LEU A 285 6.77 -11.31 -19.38
N ALA A 286 8.08 -11.49 -19.51
CA ALA A 286 8.75 -11.86 -20.76
C ALA A 286 8.33 -10.98 -21.97
N ALA A 287 8.11 -9.69 -21.72
CA ALA A 287 7.73 -8.75 -22.75
C ALA A 287 8.82 -8.62 -23.83
N PRO A 288 8.47 -8.58 -25.13
CA PRO A 288 9.43 -8.19 -26.15
C PRO A 288 9.81 -6.71 -25.98
N THR A 289 10.97 -6.33 -26.52
CA THR A 289 11.47 -4.96 -26.47
C THR A 289 10.43 -3.94 -26.97
N GLY A 290 10.23 -2.89 -26.19
CA GLY A 290 9.24 -1.83 -26.43
C GLY A 290 7.82 -2.19 -25.96
N LYS A 291 7.65 -3.32 -25.27
CA LYS A 291 6.38 -3.74 -24.65
C LYS A 291 6.52 -4.09 -23.17
N GLU A 292 7.67 -3.81 -22.58
CA GLU A 292 7.84 -3.82 -21.12
C GLU A 292 6.87 -2.82 -20.49
N GLY A 293 6.51 -3.02 -19.22
CA GLY A 293 5.54 -2.16 -18.55
C GLY A 293 4.62 -2.95 -17.64
N PHE A 294 3.36 -2.48 -17.55
CA PHE A 294 2.40 -2.99 -16.59
C PHE A 294 1.10 -3.45 -17.27
N HIS A 295 0.30 -4.23 -16.55
CA HIS A 295 -1.08 -4.47 -16.90
C HIS A 295 -2.01 -4.29 -15.69
N SER A 296 -3.26 -3.95 -15.96
CA SER A 296 -4.30 -3.89 -14.93
C SER A 296 -4.58 -5.28 -14.34
N TYR A 297 -5.45 -5.36 -13.33
CA TYR A 297 -6.11 -6.62 -13.04
C TYR A 297 -6.87 -7.11 -14.29
N GLN A 298 -6.98 -8.43 -14.43
CA GLN A 298 -7.64 -9.03 -15.60
C GLN A 298 -9.11 -8.60 -15.63
N SER A 299 -9.57 -8.10 -16.78
CA SER A 299 -10.97 -7.67 -16.98
C SER A 299 -11.52 -6.74 -15.88
N SER A 300 -10.70 -5.78 -15.43
CA SER A 300 -11.03 -4.90 -14.30
C SER A 300 -11.46 -3.50 -14.69
N ILE A 301 -10.99 -2.99 -15.83
CA ILE A 301 -11.19 -1.59 -16.23
C ILE A 301 -12.37 -1.50 -17.23
N PRO A 302 -13.40 -0.69 -16.97
CA PRO A 302 -14.51 -0.49 -17.89
C PRO A 302 -14.06 0.10 -19.24
N VAL A 303 -14.57 -0.46 -20.33
CA VAL A 303 -14.45 0.09 -21.68
C VAL A 303 -15.22 1.42 -21.73
N GLY A 304 -14.63 2.42 -22.39
CA GLY A 304 -15.15 3.78 -22.48
C GLY A 304 -14.77 4.68 -21.31
N MET A 305 -14.14 4.15 -20.25
CA MET A 305 -13.68 4.96 -19.13
C MET A 305 -12.67 6.02 -19.59
N GLU A 306 -12.96 7.29 -19.33
CA GLU A 306 -12.01 8.37 -19.53
C GLU A 306 -11.13 8.57 -18.29
N GLY A 307 -9.88 8.96 -18.50
CA GLY A 307 -9.00 9.31 -17.40
C GLY A 307 -7.60 9.68 -17.86
N THR A 308 -6.72 9.90 -16.89
CA THR A 308 -5.33 10.28 -17.12
C THR A 308 -4.41 9.25 -16.51
N PHE A 309 -3.49 8.72 -17.32
CA PHE A 309 -2.36 7.94 -16.83
C PHE A 309 -1.21 8.87 -16.40
N LEU A 310 -0.47 8.44 -15.39
CA LEU A 310 0.84 8.99 -15.02
C LEU A 310 1.83 7.81 -14.96
N ALA A 311 2.71 7.74 -15.96
CA ALA A 311 3.84 6.82 -16.01
C ALA A 311 5.06 7.51 -15.39
N ILE A 312 5.76 6.82 -14.50
CA ILE A 312 6.98 7.31 -13.83
C ILE A 312 8.03 6.22 -13.90
N SER A 313 9.28 6.60 -14.18
CA SER A 313 10.42 5.70 -14.10
C SER A 313 11.68 6.41 -13.63
N ALA A 314 12.48 5.74 -12.81
CA ALA A 314 13.84 6.11 -12.46
C ALA A 314 14.79 5.13 -13.12
N VAL A 315 15.73 5.63 -13.91
CA VAL A 315 16.74 4.81 -14.62
C VAL A 315 18.10 5.48 -14.47
N ASN A 316 19.03 4.80 -13.80
CA ASN A 316 20.40 5.26 -13.55
C ASN A 316 20.45 6.66 -12.89
N GLY A 317 19.59 6.89 -11.89
CA GLY A 317 19.52 8.16 -11.16
C GLY A 317 18.76 9.29 -11.89
N GLN A 318 18.29 9.08 -13.12
CA GLN A 318 17.49 10.06 -13.87
C GLN A 318 16.00 9.70 -13.78
N LEU A 319 15.15 10.70 -13.53
CA LEU A 319 13.70 10.55 -13.54
C LEU A 319 13.13 10.78 -14.94
N TYR A 320 12.12 9.99 -15.29
CA TYR A 320 11.36 10.06 -16.51
C TYR A 320 9.86 9.98 -16.18
N ALA A 321 9.03 10.73 -16.90
CA ALA A 321 7.59 10.67 -16.70
C ALA A 321 6.81 11.04 -17.96
N GLU A 322 5.55 10.60 -18.00
CA GLU A 322 4.56 11.04 -18.99
C GLU A 322 3.16 11.04 -18.35
N GLN A 323 2.40 12.12 -18.58
CA GLN A 323 0.96 12.14 -18.35
C GLN A 323 0.21 11.95 -19.66
N LYS A 324 -0.81 11.09 -19.67
CA LYS A 324 -1.57 10.77 -20.90
C LYS A 324 -3.05 10.67 -20.62
N ASP A 325 -3.82 11.60 -21.18
CA ASP A 325 -5.28 11.52 -21.16
C ASP A 325 -5.73 10.46 -22.19
N VAL A 326 -6.64 9.58 -21.78
CA VAL A 326 -7.10 8.44 -22.59
C VAL A 326 -8.60 8.21 -22.42
N THR A 327 -9.17 7.50 -23.40
CA THR A 327 -10.41 6.75 -23.25
C THR A 327 -10.09 5.28 -23.41
N ILE A 328 -10.48 4.44 -22.46
CA ILE A 328 -10.21 3.00 -22.52
C ILE A 328 -10.98 2.40 -23.70
N GLY A 329 -10.25 1.97 -24.73
CA GLY A 329 -10.84 1.47 -25.97
C GLY A 329 -11.48 0.08 -25.84
N THR A 330 -12.37 -0.25 -26.77
CA THR A 330 -12.90 -1.60 -26.94
C THR A 330 -11.79 -2.55 -27.39
N PRO A 331 -11.66 -3.75 -26.80
CA PRO A 331 -10.73 -4.77 -27.29
C PRO A 331 -10.96 -5.10 -28.76
N ALA A 332 -9.87 -5.36 -29.49
CA ALA A 332 -9.96 -5.88 -30.85
C ALA A 332 -10.66 -7.25 -30.87
N THR A 333 -11.33 -7.59 -31.97
CA THR A 333 -12.04 -8.87 -32.09
C THR A 333 -11.14 -10.06 -31.77
N GLY A 334 -11.57 -10.88 -30.80
CA GLY A 334 -10.81 -12.05 -30.33
C GLY A 334 -9.85 -11.80 -29.17
N ASN A 335 -9.69 -10.54 -28.75
CA ASN A 335 -8.90 -10.17 -27.57
C ASN A 335 -9.81 -9.77 -26.40
N ASP A 336 -9.29 -9.88 -25.18
CA ASP A 336 -9.88 -9.41 -23.93
C ASP A 336 -9.19 -8.15 -23.37
N TYR A 337 -8.18 -7.63 -24.09
CA TYR A 337 -7.35 -6.51 -23.67
C TYR A 337 -7.33 -5.35 -24.68
N THR A 338 -6.99 -4.17 -24.16
CA THR A 338 -6.64 -2.96 -24.92
C THR A 338 -5.22 -2.51 -24.54
N THR A 339 -4.62 -1.61 -25.33
CA THR A 339 -3.23 -1.19 -25.11
C THR A 339 -3.08 0.32 -25.01
N VAL A 340 -2.19 0.77 -24.13
CA VAL A 340 -1.74 2.16 -24.03
C VAL A 340 -0.23 2.17 -24.01
N SER A 341 0.40 2.98 -24.87
CA SER A 341 1.87 3.08 -24.93
C SER A 341 2.34 4.41 -24.36
N PHE A 342 3.53 4.42 -23.74
CA PHE A 342 4.15 5.57 -23.09
C PHE A 342 5.58 5.78 -23.59
N ASP A 343 5.89 7.02 -23.97
CA ASP A 343 7.21 7.49 -24.42
C ASP A 343 7.69 8.56 -23.43
N LEU A 344 8.24 8.10 -22.31
CA LEU A 344 8.55 8.93 -21.15
C LEU A 344 9.67 9.92 -21.49
N GLN A 345 9.53 11.15 -20.99
CA GLN A 345 10.53 12.21 -21.16
C GLN A 345 11.29 12.42 -19.86
N ALA A 346 12.56 12.81 -19.95
CA ALA A 346 13.35 13.15 -18.77
C ALA A 346 12.73 14.34 -18.02
N VAL A 347 12.65 14.24 -16.70
CA VAL A 347 12.11 15.28 -15.82
C VAL A 347 13.04 15.47 -14.62
N ASP A 348 13.03 16.67 -14.05
CA ASP A 348 13.62 16.88 -12.72
C ASP A 348 12.60 16.57 -11.61
N ALA A 349 13.05 16.58 -10.36
CA ALA A 349 12.21 16.30 -9.21
C ALA A 349 11.01 17.26 -9.11
N ASN A 350 11.21 18.56 -9.36
CA ASN A 350 10.14 19.55 -9.27
C ASN A 350 9.07 19.34 -10.34
N SER A 351 9.48 19.01 -11.57
CA SER A 351 8.58 18.72 -12.68
C SER A 351 7.78 17.45 -12.42
N LEU A 352 8.40 16.39 -11.87
CA LEU A 352 7.68 15.19 -11.46
C LEU A 352 6.62 15.50 -10.41
N ILE A 353 6.95 16.27 -9.38
CA ILE A 353 6.00 16.67 -8.34
C ILE A 353 4.88 17.54 -8.91
N ALA A 354 5.17 18.43 -9.87
CA ALA A 354 4.15 19.22 -10.56
C ALA A 354 3.16 18.35 -11.35
N LEU A 355 3.65 17.30 -12.04
CA LEU A 355 2.80 16.32 -12.72
C LEU A 355 1.92 15.56 -11.71
N ILE A 356 2.49 15.11 -10.57
CA ILE A 356 1.72 14.42 -9.54
C ILE A 356 0.63 15.32 -8.94
N ASN A 357 0.93 16.59 -8.68
CA ASN A 357 -0.03 17.55 -8.16
C ASN A 357 -1.14 17.88 -9.17
N SER A 358 -0.81 17.95 -10.47
CA SER A 358 -1.80 18.23 -11.52
C SER A 358 -2.85 17.12 -11.64
N MET A 359 -2.53 15.89 -11.23
CA MET A 359 -3.49 14.78 -11.19
C MET A 359 -4.73 15.09 -10.34
N ASN A 360 -4.65 15.97 -9.34
CA ASN A 360 -5.83 16.34 -8.54
C ASN A 360 -6.97 16.95 -9.39
N SER A 361 -6.64 17.61 -10.50
CA SER A 361 -7.61 18.29 -11.37
C SER A 361 -7.96 17.54 -12.66
N LYS A 362 -7.34 16.38 -12.89
CA LYS A 362 -7.47 15.62 -14.14
C LYS A 362 -8.79 14.87 -14.28
#